data_AF-C4LI87-F1
#
_entry.id   AF-C4LI87-F1
#
_cell.length_a   1.000
_cell.length_b   1.000
_cell.length_c   1.000
_cell.angle_alpha   90.00
_cell.angle_beta   90.00
_cell.angle_gamma   90.00
#
_symmetry.space_group_name_H-M   'P 1'
#
loop_
_entity.id
_entity.type
_entity.pdbx_description
1 polymer ?
#
loop_
_entity_poly.entity_id
_entity_poly.type
_entity_poly.pdbx_seq_one_letter_code
_entity_poly.pdbx_strand_id
1 'polypeptide(L)'
;MVPVLRSDRYRRALIVLIAILAVFALGGCVWGIFIPTTTATVDSGYLSTDPTQDGREFTGFVALVAGLFVLSMGSSLAAWGWAPRSRGPLMIWLLAIVAVLGGIIFIEVGNAVASSLHPLPDIDDVHSGQTITWAPHITPGAALAVPPLLMSLTYWCAAVVGKGDFPDEVPSLERHRSTVD
;
A
#
# COMPACT_ATOMS: atom_id res chain seq x y z
N MET A 1 -12.66 -11.97 -37.76
CA MET A 1 -11.41 -11.22 -37.62
C MET A 1 -11.55 -10.25 -36.46
N VAL A 2 -11.03 -10.61 -35.28
CA VAL A 2 -10.95 -9.71 -34.11
C VAL A 2 -9.47 -9.52 -33.82
N PRO A 3 -8.91 -8.30 -33.88
CA PRO A 3 -7.50 -8.08 -33.66
C PRO A 3 -7.22 -8.05 -32.15
N VAL A 4 -7.23 -9.23 -31.50
CA VAL A 4 -6.83 -9.38 -30.09
C VAL A 4 -5.37 -9.80 -30.01
N LEU A 5 -4.45 -8.89 -30.35
CA LEU A 5 -3.04 -9.02 -30.01
C LEU A 5 -2.45 -7.61 -29.80
N ARG A 6 -2.92 -6.96 -28.72
CA ARG A 6 -2.19 -5.87 -28.03
C ARG A 6 -1.70 -6.35 -26.66
N SER A 7 -1.26 -7.61 -26.59
CA SER A 7 -0.98 -8.35 -25.34
C SER A 7 0.15 -7.76 -24.49
N ASP A 8 1.18 -7.18 -25.11
CA ASP A 8 2.39 -6.77 -24.37
C ASP A 8 2.17 -5.57 -23.45
N ARG A 9 1.26 -4.66 -23.79
CA ARG A 9 0.95 -3.50 -22.94
C ARG A 9 0.20 -3.92 -21.67
N TYR A 10 -0.82 -4.76 -21.82
CA TYR A 10 -1.63 -5.24 -20.70
C TYR A 10 -0.86 -6.21 -19.80
N ARG A 11 -0.01 -7.06 -20.38
CA ARG A 11 0.83 -7.99 -19.62
C ARG A 11 1.81 -7.25 -18.69
N ARG A 12 2.47 -6.20 -19.17
CA ARG A 12 3.40 -5.39 -18.34
C ARG A 12 2.65 -4.67 -17.22
N ALA A 13 1.50 -4.07 -17.54
CA ALA A 13 0.67 -3.44 -16.53
C ALA A 13 0.22 -4.45 -15.45
N LEU A 14 -0.26 -5.63 -15.86
CA LEU A 14 -0.66 -6.69 -14.95
C LEU A 14 0.50 -7.15 -14.04
N ILE A 15 1.69 -7.36 -14.59
CA ILE A 15 2.88 -7.74 -13.81
C ILE A 15 3.19 -6.67 -12.75
N VAL A 16 3.13 -5.39 -13.11
CA VAL A 16 3.35 -4.28 -12.17
C VAL A 16 2.31 -4.30 -11.05
N LEU A 17 1.03 -4.46 -11.38
CA LEU A 17 -0.05 -4.52 -10.39
C LEU A 17 0.10 -5.72 -9.43
N ILE A 18 0.45 -6.90 -9.95
CA ILE A 18 0.72 -8.09 -9.13
C ILE A 18 1.94 -7.86 -8.23
N ALA A 19 3.02 -7.28 -8.76
CA ALA A 19 4.20 -6.98 -7.97
C ALA A 19 3.90 -6.01 -6.82
N ILE A 20 3.02 -5.02 -7.05
CA ILE A 20 2.56 -4.09 -6.02
C ILE A 20 1.81 -4.85 -4.92
N LEU A 21 0.87 -5.74 -5.26
CA LEU A 21 0.16 -6.55 -4.27
C LEU A 21 1.14 -7.40 -3.43
N ALA A 22 2.15 -7.98 -4.07
CA ALA A 22 3.19 -8.73 -3.36
C ALA A 22 4.00 -7.84 -2.40
N VAL A 23 4.33 -6.61 -2.81
CA VAL A 23 5.02 -5.63 -1.95
C VAL A 23 4.16 -5.23 -0.74
N PHE A 24 2.85 -5.05 -0.92
CA PHE A 24 1.94 -4.81 0.21
C PHE A 24 1.87 -6.01 1.16
N ALA A 25 1.81 -7.23 0.64
CA ALA A 25 1.82 -8.45 1.47
C ALA A 25 3.11 -8.57 2.30
N LEU A 26 4.27 -8.37 1.67
CA LEU A 26 5.58 -8.39 2.33
C LEU A 26 5.70 -7.27 3.37
N GLY A 27 5.21 -6.07 3.04
CA GLY A 27 5.13 -4.96 3.96
C GLY A 27 4.28 -5.28 5.18
N GLY A 28 3.14 -5.95 4.98
CA GLY A 28 2.26 -6.42 6.05
C GLY A 28 2.97 -7.40 6.98
N CYS A 29 3.71 -8.36 6.43
CA CYS A 29 4.52 -9.29 7.23
C CYS A 29 5.54 -8.56 8.10
N VAL A 30 6.31 -7.63 7.50
CA VAL A 30 7.32 -6.85 8.22
C VAL A 30 6.64 -6.04 9.33
N TRP A 31 5.55 -5.35 9.01
CA TRP A 31 4.82 -4.56 9.99
C TRP A 31 4.25 -5.41 11.14
N GLY A 32 3.70 -6.60 10.85
CA GLY A 32 3.21 -7.53 11.88
C GLY A 32 4.31 -8.04 12.82
N ILE A 33 5.56 -8.15 12.36
CA ILE A 33 6.71 -8.51 13.22
C ILE A 33 7.06 -7.37 14.19
N PHE A 34 6.95 -6.12 13.73
CA PHE A 34 7.37 -4.94 14.49
C PHE A 34 6.21 -4.26 15.25
N ILE A 35 5.00 -4.82 15.23
CA ILE A 35 3.86 -4.18 15.89
C ILE A 35 4.10 -4.14 17.41
N PRO A 36 3.99 -2.95 18.05
CA PRO A 36 4.19 -2.83 19.49
C PRO A 36 3.05 -3.55 20.21
N THR A 37 3.40 -4.56 21.01
CA THR A 37 2.46 -5.32 21.82
C THR A 37 2.16 -4.64 23.15
N THR A 38 0.90 -4.70 23.59
CA THR A 38 0.49 -4.20 24.90
C THR A 38 0.50 -5.37 25.89
N THR A 39 1.00 -5.12 27.09
CA THR A 39 0.99 -6.11 28.19
C THR A 39 -0.03 -5.67 29.22
N ALA A 40 -1.00 -6.54 29.54
CA ALA A 40 -1.96 -6.33 30.61
C ALA A 40 -1.72 -7.37 31.71
N THR A 41 -1.67 -6.93 32.95
CA THR A 41 -1.57 -7.82 34.13
C THR A 41 -2.96 -8.07 34.68
N VAL A 42 -3.33 -9.34 34.88
CA VAL A 42 -4.61 -9.69 35.50
C VAL A 42 -4.49 -9.50 37.00
N ASP A 43 -5.12 -8.46 37.54
CA ASP A 43 -5.19 -8.22 38.98
C ASP A 43 -6.64 -8.35 39.47
N SER A 44 -6.89 -9.30 40.36
CA SER A 44 -8.19 -9.53 41.02
C SER A 44 -9.42 -9.69 40.09
N GLY A 45 -9.25 -10.30 38.92
CA GLY A 45 -10.36 -10.58 37.98
C GLY A 45 -10.73 -9.41 37.06
N TYR A 46 -9.97 -8.31 37.10
CA TYR A 46 -10.05 -7.22 36.14
C TYR A 46 -8.73 -7.11 35.36
N LEU A 47 -8.82 -6.83 34.06
CA LEU A 47 -7.65 -6.50 33.24
C LEU A 47 -7.18 -5.10 33.64
N SER A 48 -6.10 -5.01 34.40
CA SER A 48 -5.44 -3.74 34.71
C SER A 48 -4.30 -3.52 33.72
N THR A 49 -4.50 -2.59 32.79
CA THR A 49 -3.44 -2.08 31.92
C THR A 49 -2.59 -1.08 32.71
N ASP A 50 -1.26 -1.23 32.66
CA ASP A 50 -0.33 -0.29 33.27
C ASP A 50 -0.48 1.11 32.61
N PRO A 51 -0.74 2.20 33.37
CA PRO A 51 -0.91 3.54 32.82
C PRO A 51 0.33 4.08 32.09
N THR A 52 1.51 3.46 32.24
CA THR A 52 2.70 3.78 31.43
C THR A 52 2.62 3.25 29.99
N GLN A 53 1.60 2.45 29.66
CA GLN A 53 1.37 1.90 28.31
C GLN A 53 0.30 2.65 27.51
N ASP A 54 -0.24 3.74 28.06
CA ASP A 54 -1.10 4.67 27.35
C ASP A 54 -0.40 5.18 26.07
N GLY A 55 -1.04 4.99 24.91
CA GLY A 55 -0.55 5.47 23.61
C GLY A 55 0.19 4.44 22.73
N ARG A 56 0.39 3.20 23.16
CA ARG A 56 0.96 2.13 22.32
C ARG A 56 0.08 1.79 21.12
N GLU A 57 -1.23 1.79 21.29
CA GLU A 57 -2.21 1.59 20.20
C GLU A 57 -2.10 2.71 19.14
N PHE A 58 -1.96 3.96 19.59
CA PHE A 58 -1.75 5.09 18.69
C PHE A 58 -0.42 5.00 17.95
N THR A 59 0.64 4.59 18.63
CA THR A 59 1.97 4.39 18.01
C THR A 59 1.94 3.29 16.96
N GLY A 60 1.27 2.17 17.24
CA GLY A 60 1.05 1.09 16.29
C GLY A 60 0.25 1.55 15.06
N PHE A 61 -0.79 2.36 15.29
CA PHE A 61 -1.57 2.98 14.20
C PHE A 61 -0.74 3.95 13.35
N VAL A 62 0.09 4.80 13.97
CA VAL A 62 1.00 5.70 13.26
C VAL A 62 2.01 4.93 12.43
N ALA A 63 2.59 3.85 12.96
CA ALA A 63 3.50 2.98 12.22
C ALA A 63 2.81 2.30 11.03
N LEU A 64 1.56 1.86 11.19
CA LEU A 64 0.74 1.31 10.12
C LEU A 64 0.53 2.35 9.01
N VAL A 65 0.08 3.55 9.37
CA VAL A 65 -0.19 4.63 8.41
C VAL A 65 1.09 5.04 7.69
N ALA A 66 2.22 5.14 8.39
CA ALA A 66 3.52 5.43 7.81
C ALA A 66 3.98 4.34 6.84
N GLY A 67 3.78 3.05 7.18
CA GLY A 67 4.07 1.93 6.30
C GLY A 67 3.25 1.97 5.01
N LEU A 68 1.92 2.12 5.13
CA LEU A 68 1.03 2.29 3.98
C LEU A 68 1.41 3.51 3.14
N PHE A 69 1.80 4.62 3.77
CA PHE A 69 2.26 5.83 3.09
C PHE A 69 3.46 5.54 2.17
N VAL A 70 4.52 4.97 2.75
CA VAL A 70 5.77 4.70 2.03
C VAL A 70 5.56 3.68 0.92
N LEU A 71 4.82 2.59 1.19
CA LEU A 71 4.54 1.55 0.20
C LEU A 71 3.70 2.07 -0.96
N SER A 72 2.69 2.89 -0.69
CA SER A 72 1.81 3.47 -1.72
C SER A 72 2.56 4.45 -2.61
N MET A 73 3.35 5.34 -2.00
CA MET A 73 4.17 6.31 -2.73
C MET A 73 5.23 5.61 -3.58
N GLY A 74 5.98 4.67 -2.99
CA GLY A 74 7.02 3.91 -3.70
C GLY A 74 6.46 3.08 -4.85
N SER A 75 5.34 2.39 -4.62
CA SER A 75 4.65 1.60 -5.65
C SER A 75 4.16 2.46 -6.81
N SER A 76 3.65 3.66 -6.53
CA SER A 76 3.23 4.61 -7.56
C SER A 76 4.40 5.09 -8.41
N LEU A 77 5.54 5.44 -7.80
CA LEU A 77 6.75 5.86 -8.53
C LEU A 77 7.31 4.71 -9.38
N ALA A 78 7.36 3.50 -8.82
CA ALA A 78 7.82 2.31 -9.54
C ALA A 78 6.93 2.03 -10.76
N ALA A 79 5.60 2.14 -10.61
CA ALA A 79 4.66 1.99 -11.72
C ALA A 79 4.89 3.05 -12.82
N TRP A 80 5.15 4.31 -12.44
CA TRP A 80 5.46 5.38 -13.39
C TRP A 80 6.76 5.14 -14.18
N GLY A 81 7.79 4.61 -13.52
CA GLY A 81 9.09 4.31 -14.12
C GLY A 81 9.09 3.08 -15.02
N TRP A 82 8.42 2.00 -14.62
CA TRP A 82 8.46 0.72 -15.34
C TRP A 82 7.41 0.58 -16.44
N ALA A 83 6.37 1.41 -16.44
CA ALA A 83 5.25 1.29 -17.36
C ALA A 83 5.05 2.51 -18.30
N PRO A 84 6.10 3.08 -18.95
CA PRO A 84 5.98 4.31 -19.73
C PRO A 84 5.01 4.22 -20.90
N ARG A 85 4.87 3.03 -21.51
CA ARG A 85 3.96 2.76 -22.65
C ARG A 85 2.48 2.62 -22.26
N SER A 86 2.19 2.57 -20.97
CA SER A 86 0.86 2.41 -20.38
C SER A 86 0.48 3.60 -19.49
N ARG A 87 1.23 4.70 -19.58
CA ARG A 87 0.89 5.99 -18.97
C ARG A 87 -0.45 6.46 -19.54
N GLY A 88 -1.45 6.54 -18.68
CA GLY A 88 -2.77 7.07 -19.03
C GLY A 88 -3.66 7.24 -17.80
N PRO A 89 -4.78 7.98 -17.91
CA PRO A 89 -5.70 8.22 -16.81
C PRO A 89 -6.33 6.93 -16.26
N LEU A 90 -6.46 5.90 -17.09
CA LEU A 90 -6.93 4.58 -16.68
C LEU A 90 -5.99 3.91 -15.67
N MET A 91 -4.69 4.22 -15.70
CA MET A 91 -3.73 3.68 -14.72
C MET A 91 -4.00 4.20 -13.31
N ILE A 92 -4.48 5.45 -13.15
CA ILE A 92 -4.84 6.00 -11.83
C ILE A 92 -5.94 5.15 -11.19
N TRP A 93 -6.97 4.79 -11.96
CA TRP A 93 -8.05 3.94 -11.48
C TRP A 93 -7.57 2.52 -11.12
N LEU A 94 -6.72 1.92 -11.96
CA LEU A 94 -6.14 0.61 -11.67
C LEU A 94 -5.28 0.61 -10.40
N LEU A 95 -4.46 1.65 -10.23
CA LEU A 95 -3.63 1.82 -9.04
C LEU A 95 -4.51 2.05 -7.80
N ALA A 96 -5.57 2.86 -7.89
CA ALA A 96 -6.50 3.06 -6.78
C ALA A 96 -7.17 1.76 -6.33
N ILE A 97 -7.64 0.93 -7.27
CA ILE A 97 -8.25 -0.38 -6.96
C ILE A 97 -7.22 -1.31 -6.31
N VAL A 98 -6.02 -1.39 -6.88
CA VAL A 98 -4.92 -2.21 -6.35
C VAL A 98 -4.43 -1.70 -4.99
N ALA A 99 -4.49 -0.40 -4.73
CA ALA A 99 -4.16 0.18 -3.44
C ALA A 99 -5.15 -0.24 -2.35
N VAL A 100 -6.45 -0.25 -2.66
CA VAL A 100 -7.47 -0.76 -1.72
C VAL A 100 -7.22 -2.23 -1.41
N LEU A 101 -7.04 -3.07 -2.45
CA LEU A 101 -6.77 -4.50 -2.28
C LEU A 101 -5.45 -4.74 -1.52
N GLY A 102 -4.39 -4.01 -1.87
CA GLY A 102 -3.10 -4.08 -1.20
C GLY A 102 -3.17 -3.63 0.25
N GLY A 103 -3.94 -2.58 0.57
CA GLY A 103 -4.19 -2.13 1.93
C GLY A 103 -4.89 -3.20 2.78
N ILE A 104 -5.92 -3.86 2.23
CA ILE A 104 -6.60 -4.98 2.90
C ILE A 104 -5.60 -6.12 3.15
N ILE A 105 -4.84 -6.53 2.12
CA ILE A 105 -3.84 -7.60 2.24
C ILE A 105 -2.79 -7.26 3.30
N PHE A 106 -2.27 -6.03 3.31
CA PHE A 106 -1.29 -5.57 4.30
C PHE A 106 -1.80 -5.72 5.73
N ILE A 107 -3.04 -5.30 5.98
CA ILE A 107 -3.66 -5.35 7.31
C ILE A 107 -3.91 -6.80 7.74
N GLU A 108 -4.53 -7.60 6.87
CA GLU A 108 -4.84 -9.00 7.19
C GLU A 108 -3.58 -9.84 7.41
N VAL A 109 -2.58 -9.70 6.52
CA VAL A 109 -1.30 -10.40 6.67
C VAL A 109 -0.55 -9.93 7.91
N GLY A 110 -0.53 -8.62 8.18
CA GLY A 110 0.09 -8.07 9.37
C GLY A 110 -0.54 -8.59 10.67
N ASN A 111 -1.87 -8.62 10.73
CA ASN A 111 -2.61 -9.15 11.86
C ASN A 111 -2.40 -10.67 12.02
N ALA A 112 -2.37 -11.43 10.92
CA ALA A 112 -2.09 -12.87 10.94
C ALA A 112 -0.69 -13.18 11.47
N VAL A 113 0.32 -12.38 11.07
CA VAL A 113 1.69 -12.52 11.57
C VAL A 113 1.78 -12.12 13.05
N ALA A 114 1.17 -11.00 13.44
CA ALA A 114 1.16 -10.53 14.83
C ALA A 114 0.51 -11.54 15.79
N SER A 115 -0.64 -12.11 15.40
CA SER A 115 -1.37 -13.13 16.18
C SER A 115 -0.61 -14.46 16.26
N SER A 116 0.15 -14.83 15.24
CA SER A 116 1.00 -16.02 15.28
C SER A 116 2.22 -15.85 16.19
N LEU A 117 2.77 -14.64 16.28
CA LEU A 117 3.91 -14.31 17.15
C LEU A 117 3.50 -14.14 18.62
N HIS A 118 2.27 -13.67 18.87
CA HIS A 118 1.73 -13.46 20.21
C HIS A 118 0.39 -14.18 20.36
N PRO A 119 0.39 -15.52 20.51
CA PRO A 119 -0.83 -16.28 20.70
C PRO A 119 -1.50 -15.84 22.02
N LEU A 120 -2.81 -15.62 21.96
CA LEU A 120 -3.60 -15.41 23.17
C LEU A 120 -3.61 -16.70 24.00
N PRO A 121 -3.27 -16.66 25.30
CA PRO A 121 -3.48 -17.81 26.17
C PRO A 121 -4.98 -18.11 26.26
N ASP A 122 -5.32 -19.40 26.31
CA ASP A 122 -6.68 -19.88 26.39
C ASP A 122 -7.33 -19.41 27.71
N ILE A 123 -8.63 -19.14 27.68
CA ILE A 123 -9.37 -18.54 28.82
C ILE A 123 -9.31 -19.43 30.07
N ASP A 124 -9.15 -20.74 29.86
CA ASP A 124 -9.05 -21.76 30.89
C ASP A 124 -7.66 -21.86 31.55
N ASP A 125 -6.62 -21.22 30.98
CA ASP A 125 -5.24 -21.20 31.50
C ASP A 125 -4.85 -19.88 32.19
N VAL A 126 -5.77 -18.92 32.31
CA VAL A 126 -5.52 -17.60 32.91
C VAL A 126 -5.54 -17.69 34.44
N HIS A 127 -4.36 -17.58 35.05
CA HIS A 127 -4.20 -17.55 36.51
C HIS A 127 -4.01 -16.10 37.01
N SER A 128 -4.52 -15.79 38.21
CA SER A 128 -4.30 -14.46 38.83
C SER A 128 -2.80 -14.19 39.03
N GLY A 129 -2.31 -13.04 38.55
CA GLY A 129 -0.89 -12.68 38.54
C GLY A 129 -0.15 -12.96 37.22
N GLN A 130 -0.84 -13.43 36.18
CA GLN A 130 -0.24 -13.71 34.87
C GLN A 130 -0.26 -12.47 33.96
N THR A 131 0.87 -12.16 33.35
CA THR A 131 1.01 -11.07 32.36
C THR A 131 0.57 -11.59 30.99
N ILE A 132 -0.51 -11.04 30.45
CA ILE A 132 -1.01 -11.38 29.11
C ILE A 132 -0.55 -10.30 28.15
N THR A 133 0.27 -10.68 27.17
CA THR A 133 0.70 -9.82 26.07
C THR A 133 -0.28 -9.99 24.91
N TRP A 134 -1.00 -8.94 24.54
CA TRP A 134 -1.88 -8.96 23.37
C TRP A 134 -1.44 -7.91 22.35
N ALA A 135 -1.46 -8.28 21.08
CA ALA A 135 -1.34 -7.34 19.98
C ALA A 135 -2.74 -6.72 19.74
N PRO A 136 -2.91 -5.40 19.91
CA PRO A 136 -4.19 -4.75 19.67
C PRO A 136 -4.66 -4.99 18.24
N HIS A 137 -5.87 -5.52 18.06
CA HIS A 137 -6.49 -5.61 16.74
C HIS A 137 -6.79 -4.21 16.22
N ILE A 138 -5.94 -3.70 15.33
CA ILE A 138 -6.16 -2.39 14.72
C ILE A 138 -7.26 -2.52 13.66
N THR A 139 -8.41 -1.92 13.93
CA THR A 139 -9.54 -1.90 12.98
C THR A 139 -9.14 -1.17 11.69
N PRO A 140 -9.47 -1.71 10.49
CA PRO A 140 -9.11 -1.16 9.18
C PRO A 140 -9.65 0.23 8.81
N GLY A 141 -10.11 1.06 9.76
CA GLY A 141 -10.93 2.26 9.53
C GLY A 141 -10.30 3.33 8.62
N ALA A 142 -9.86 4.45 9.20
CA ALA A 142 -9.34 5.57 8.40
C ALA A 142 -8.05 5.23 7.62
N ALA A 143 -7.30 4.22 8.08
CA ALA A 143 -6.04 3.82 7.45
C ALA A 143 -6.23 3.26 6.02
N LEU A 144 -7.36 2.61 5.72
CA LEU A 144 -7.64 2.09 4.37
C LEU A 144 -7.82 3.20 3.31
N ALA A 145 -8.09 4.45 3.73
CA ALA A 145 -8.17 5.57 2.81
C ALA A 145 -6.79 6.07 2.35
N VAL A 146 -5.73 5.77 3.11
CA VAL A 146 -4.38 6.27 2.86
C VAL A 146 -3.79 5.70 1.55
N PRO A 147 -3.83 4.38 1.29
CA PRO A 147 -3.27 3.83 0.07
C PRO A 147 -3.88 4.38 -1.23
N PRO A 148 -5.21 4.36 -1.44
CA PRO A 148 -5.78 4.83 -2.71
C PRO A 148 -5.56 6.32 -2.92
N LEU A 149 -5.63 7.14 -1.86
CA LEU A 149 -5.39 8.58 -1.95
C LEU A 149 -3.96 8.88 -2.36
N LEU A 150 -2.98 8.29 -1.68
CA LEU A 150 -1.57 8.57 -1.96
C LEU A 150 -1.10 7.99 -3.28
N MET A 151 -1.54 6.79 -3.62
CA MET A 151 -1.15 6.18 -4.89
C MET A 151 -1.69 6.98 -6.07
N SER A 152 -2.94 7.47 -5.97
CA SER A 152 -3.55 8.33 -6.99
C SER A 152 -2.86 9.69 -7.07
N LEU A 153 -2.64 10.34 -5.93
CA LEU A 153 -2.03 11.67 -5.86
C LEU A 153 -0.57 11.64 -6.35
N THR A 154 0.20 10.64 -5.91
CA THR A 154 1.60 10.49 -6.31
C THR A 154 1.71 10.22 -7.81
N TYR A 155 0.85 9.36 -8.36
CA TYR A 155 0.84 9.08 -9.79
C TYR A 155 0.44 10.33 -10.58
N TRP A 156 -0.56 11.08 -10.10
CA TRP A 156 -0.94 12.35 -10.71
C TRP A 156 0.23 13.33 -10.73
N CYS A 157 0.90 13.54 -9.60
CA CYS A 157 2.06 14.42 -9.50
C CYS A 157 3.17 13.99 -10.48
N ALA A 158 3.45 12.68 -10.55
CA ALA A 158 4.41 12.13 -11.51
C ALA A 158 3.98 12.38 -12.97
N ALA A 159 2.68 12.32 -13.26
CA ALA A 159 2.14 12.60 -14.59
C ALA A 159 2.20 14.07 -15.00
N VAL A 160 2.00 15.00 -14.06
CA VAL A 160 2.11 16.44 -14.31
C VAL A 160 3.58 16.87 -14.46
N VAL A 161 4.48 16.31 -13.64
CA VAL A 161 5.91 16.66 -13.65
C VAL A 161 6.66 15.95 -14.79
N GLY A 162 6.27 14.73 -15.14
CA GLY A 162 6.87 13.98 -16.23
C GLY A 162 6.51 14.61 -17.58
N LYS A 163 7.44 15.37 -18.17
CA LYS A 163 7.34 15.92 -19.52
C LYS A 163 6.69 14.94 -20.49
N GLY A 164 5.61 15.38 -21.12
CA GLY A 164 5.14 14.79 -22.36
C GLY A 164 6.18 15.07 -23.43
N ASP A 165 6.92 14.04 -23.82
CA ASP A 165 7.51 13.99 -25.16
C ASP A 165 6.35 13.92 -26.14
N PHE A 166 5.73 15.05 -26.42
CA PHE A 166 4.99 15.21 -27.66
C PHE A 166 6.04 15.08 -28.76
N PRO A 167 5.89 14.15 -29.73
CA PRO A 167 6.72 14.18 -30.91
C PRO A 167 6.55 15.57 -31.50
N ASP A 168 7.64 16.33 -31.62
CA ASP A 168 7.71 17.52 -32.45
C ASP A 168 7.62 17.09 -33.93
N GLU A 169 6.55 16.40 -34.31
CA GLU A 169 6.08 16.38 -35.68
C GLU A 169 5.27 17.67 -35.86
N VAL A 170 5.99 18.79 -35.95
CA VAL A 170 5.52 19.89 -36.78
C VAL A 170 5.89 19.45 -38.19
N PRO A 171 4.93 19.04 -39.06
CA PRO A 171 5.25 18.77 -40.45
C PRO A 171 5.88 20.04 -41.00
N SER A 172 7.13 19.93 -41.43
CA SER A 172 7.90 21.02 -42.01
C SER A 172 7.19 21.50 -43.28
N LEU A 173 6.29 22.47 -43.12
CA LEU A 173 5.62 23.19 -44.22
C LEU A 173 6.62 24.00 -45.07
N GLU A 174 7.91 24.02 -44.70
CA GLU A 174 8.98 24.69 -45.44
C GLU A 174 9.41 23.96 -46.71
N ARG A 175 9.05 22.68 -46.93
CA ARG A 175 9.46 21.97 -48.16
C ARG A 175 8.77 22.45 -49.43
N HIS A 176 7.69 23.23 -49.34
CA HIS A 176 6.95 23.70 -50.53
C HIS A 176 7.36 25.10 -51.04
N ARG A 177 8.26 25.83 -50.36
CA ARG A 177 8.60 27.20 -50.78
C ARG A 177 9.75 27.31 -51.78
N SER A 178 10.49 26.23 -52.07
CA SER A 178 11.68 26.29 -52.95
C SER A 178 11.46 25.79 -54.38
N THR A 179 10.21 25.72 -54.86
CA THR A 179 9.91 25.29 -56.25
C THR A 179 9.25 26.36 -57.10
N VAL A 180 9.15 27.59 -56.59
CA VAL A 180 8.72 28.76 -57.35
C VAL A 180 9.73 29.86 -57.04
N ASP A 181 10.81 29.88 -57.80
CA ASP A 181 11.51 31.06 -58.32
C ASP A 181 12.68 30.61 -59.22
#